data_AF-A0A9X2VQL4-F1
#
_entry.id   AF-A0A9X2VQL4-F1
#
_cell.length_a   1.000
_cell.length_b   1.000
_cell.length_c   1.000
_cell.angle_alpha   90.00
_cell.angle_beta   90.00
_cell.angle_gamma   90.00
#
_symmetry.space_group_name_H-M   'P 1'
#
loop_
_entity.id
_entity.type
_entity.pdbx_description
1 polymer ?
#
loop_
_entity_poly.entity_id
_entity_poly.type
_entity_poly.pdbx_seq_one_letter_code
_entity_poly.pdbx_strand_id
1 'polypeptide(L)'
;MDSLPAAVVSALTAPSRWDDVVSAVADFDREVRACPTAEHVGAAARVVEVLSTPAHASLADGALGTHAVACAAWPPDPDALVAWLLWLQLDFPEAPEVRLAVYAGALGERGLGLYRERAVAKFGALPVIGFGETGRYDRARWALLRIMEELAEFTQDVDLQVLVLEKDLSSGWHYLQVATVLQEAGRSEDAIEWVHRGLAATGGRGAAARLVDLGAAEYVRLGRPAEAAELRRATDPVR
;
A
#
# COMPACT_ATOMS: atom_id res chain seq x y z
N MET A 1 7.69 3.45 -29.85
CA MET A 1 6.38 4.16 -29.86
C MET A 1 5.37 3.05 -29.99
N ASP A 2 5.07 2.44 -28.85
CA ASP A 2 4.65 1.04 -28.82
C ASP A 2 3.13 1.00 -28.96
N SER A 3 2.67 0.48 -30.10
CA SER A 3 1.27 0.48 -30.50
C SER A 3 0.49 -0.59 -29.75
N LEU A 4 -0.77 -0.29 -29.44
CA LEU A 4 -1.74 -1.28 -28.95
C LEU A 4 -1.84 -2.47 -29.91
N PRO A 5 -2.04 -3.72 -29.42
CA PRO A 5 -2.27 -4.88 -30.27
C PRO A 5 -3.45 -4.64 -31.22
N ALA A 6 -3.29 -4.96 -32.50
CA ALA A 6 -4.28 -4.64 -33.53
C ALA A 6 -5.67 -5.23 -33.24
N ALA A 7 -5.72 -6.44 -32.67
CA ALA A 7 -6.97 -7.08 -32.25
C ALA A 7 -7.68 -6.30 -31.12
N VAL A 8 -6.91 -5.81 -30.14
CA VAL A 8 -7.44 -4.99 -29.04
C VAL A 8 -7.93 -3.64 -29.57
N VAL A 9 -7.19 -2.98 -30.47
CA VAL A 9 -7.64 -1.73 -31.12
C VAL A 9 -8.94 -1.94 -31.90
N SER A 10 -9.02 -3.02 -32.69
CA SER A 10 -10.23 -3.36 -33.44
C SER A 10 -11.42 -3.61 -32.52
N ALA A 11 -11.20 -4.29 -31.40
CA ALA A 11 -12.23 -4.57 -30.40
C ALA A 11 -12.67 -3.32 -29.62
N LEU A 12 -11.87 -2.25 -29.57
CA LEU A 12 -12.23 -1.02 -28.84
C LEU A 12 -12.84 0.08 -29.71
N THR A 13 -12.73 0.01 -31.04
CA THR A 13 -13.06 1.13 -31.96
C THR A 13 -14.39 0.99 -32.70
N ALA A 14 -14.96 -0.22 -32.76
CA ALA A 14 -16.27 -0.49 -33.37
C ALA A 14 -17.41 -0.36 -32.33
N PRO A 15 -18.70 -0.45 -32.71
CA PRO A 15 -19.74 -0.91 -31.79
C PRO A 15 -19.48 -2.40 -31.47
N SER A 16 -18.37 -2.65 -30.80
CA SER A 16 -17.91 -3.98 -30.42
C SER A 16 -18.80 -4.52 -29.32
N ARG A 17 -19.06 -5.83 -29.38
CA ARG A 17 -19.68 -6.50 -28.24
C ARG A 17 -18.61 -6.62 -27.16
N TRP A 18 -19.01 -6.48 -25.91
CA TRP A 18 -18.12 -6.67 -24.76
C TRP A 18 -17.32 -7.99 -24.86
N ASP A 19 -17.95 -9.04 -25.37
CA ASP A 19 -17.32 -10.34 -25.63
C ASP A 19 -16.12 -10.28 -26.59
N ASP A 20 -16.13 -9.36 -27.56
CA ASP A 20 -15.02 -9.18 -28.51
C ASP A 20 -13.79 -8.60 -27.80
N VAL A 21 -14.00 -7.66 -26.86
CA VAL A 21 -12.92 -7.08 -26.04
C VAL A 21 -12.33 -8.13 -25.11
N VAL A 22 -13.19 -8.89 -24.43
CA VAL A 22 -12.77 -9.98 -23.54
C VAL A 22 -11.95 -11.03 -24.30
N SER A 23 -12.42 -11.45 -25.49
CA SER A 23 -11.71 -12.42 -26.32
C SER A 23 -10.37 -11.88 -26.81
N ALA A 24 -10.31 -10.61 -27.26
CA ALA A 24 -9.06 -10.02 -27.73
C ALA A 24 -8.00 -9.93 -26.64
N VAL A 25 -8.39 -9.56 -25.41
CA VAL A 25 -7.48 -9.50 -24.26
C VAL A 25 -7.00 -10.91 -23.88
N ALA A 26 -7.90 -11.90 -23.88
CA ALA A 26 -7.53 -13.29 -23.59
C ALA A 26 -6.59 -13.89 -24.64
N ASP A 27 -6.79 -13.58 -25.91
CA ASP A 27 -5.92 -14.02 -27.01
C ASP A 27 -4.52 -13.41 -26.88
N PHE A 28 -4.45 -12.11 -26.55
CA PHE A 28 -3.20 -11.42 -26.28
C PHE A 28 -2.48 -12.00 -25.05
N ASP A 29 -3.19 -12.29 -23.96
CA ASP A 29 -2.58 -12.95 -22.79
C ASP A 29 -1.99 -14.33 -23.16
N ARG A 30 -2.71 -15.13 -23.93
CA ARG A 30 -2.21 -16.43 -24.42
C ARG A 30 -0.96 -16.29 -25.28
N GLU A 31 -0.92 -15.29 -26.17
CA GLU A 31 0.24 -14.97 -26.99
C GLU A 31 1.47 -14.62 -26.14
N VAL A 32 1.32 -13.66 -25.21
CA VAL A 32 2.40 -13.21 -24.33
C VAL A 32 2.93 -14.36 -23.46
N ARG A 33 2.04 -15.21 -22.92
CA ARG A 33 2.44 -16.35 -22.10
C ARG A 33 3.13 -17.46 -22.90
N ALA A 34 2.78 -17.63 -24.17
CA ALA A 34 3.39 -18.65 -25.02
C ALA A 34 4.82 -18.25 -25.45
N CYS A 35 5.03 -16.98 -25.80
CA CYS A 35 6.32 -16.47 -26.24
C CYS A 35 6.47 -14.97 -25.89
N PRO A 36 6.89 -14.62 -24.67
CA PRO A 36 7.04 -13.22 -24.28
C PRO A 36 8.20 -12.57 -25.06
N THR A 37 8.00 -11.32 -25.46
CA THR A 37 8.98 -10.52 -26.23
C THR A 37 9.13 -9.15 -25.58
N ALA A 38 10.18 -8.41 -25.92
CA ALA A 38 10.36 -7.04 -25.43
C ALA A 38 9.20 -6.11 -25.88
N GLU A 39 8.62 -6.33 -27.06
CA GLU A 39 7.47 -5.56 -27.57
C GLU A 39 6.20 -5.81 -26.74
N HIS A 40 6.04 -7.04 -26.21
CA HIS A 40 4.92 -7.38 -25.33
C HIS A 40 4.89 -6.57 -24.03
N VAL A 41 6.03 -6.08 -23.54
CA VAL A 41 6.09 -5.22 -22.34
C VAL A 41 5.32 -3.92 -22.61
N GLY A 42 5.70 -3.19 -23.66
CA GLY A 42 5.03 -1.94 -24.04
C GLY A 42 3.57 -2.17 -24.43
N ALA A 43 3.29 -3.22 -25.21
CA ALA A 43 1.93 -3.53 -25.64
C ALA A 43 1.00 -3.84 -24.47
N ALA A 44 1.44 -4.67 -23.51
CA ALA A 44 0.64 -5.03 -22.34
C ALA A 44 0.42 -3.83 -21.40
N ALA A 45 1.42 -2.96 -21.21
CA ALA A 45 1.25 -1.70 -20.48
C ALA A 45 0.14 -0.85 -21.10
N ARG A 46 0.15 -0.68 -22.44
CA ARG A 46 -0.89 0.08 -23.15
C ARG A 46 -2.29 -0.55 -23.02
N VAL A 47 -2.39 -1.88 -23.03
CA VAL A 47 -3.67 -2.58 -22.81
C VAL A 47 -4.20 -2.28 -21.41
N VAL A 48 -3.35 -2.33 -20.38
CA VAL A 48 -3.73 -1.96 -19.00
C VAL A 48 -4.26 -0.53 -18.95
N GLU A 49 -3.56 0.43 -19.53
CA GLU A 49 -3.94 1.84 -19.51
C GLU A 49 -5.33 2.09 -20.10
N VAL A 50 -5.65 1.44 -21.22
CA VAL A 50 -6.95 1.59 -21.88
C VAL A 50 -8.08 0.92 -21.09
N LEU A 51 -7.77 -0.18 -20.40
CA LEU A 51 -8.74 -0.91 -19.59
C LEU A 51 -8.90 -0.32 -18.18
N SER A 52 -8.04 0.59 -17.74
CA SER A 52 -8.06 1.21 -16.41
C SER A 52 -9.25 2.17 -16.24
N THR A 53 -10.45 1.58 -16.17
CA THR A 53 -11.74 2.25 -16.05
C THR A 53 -12.63 1.42 -15.12
N PRO A 54 -13.59 2.03 -14.41
CA PRO A 54 -14.51 1.28 -13.55
C PRO A 54 -15.29 0.17 -14.29
N ALA A 55 -15.57 0.36 -15.58
CA ALA A 55 -16.31 -0.62 -16.39
C ALA A 55 -15.50 -1.88 -16.71
N HIS A 56 -14.17 -1.80 -16.70
CA HIS A 56 -13.29 -2.85 -17.19
C HIS A 56 -12.26 -3.33 -16.15
N ALA A 57 -12.49 -3.06 -14.85
CA ALA A 57 -11.56 -3.35 -13.77
C ALA A 57 -10.97 -4.77 -13.82
N SER A 58 -11.81 -5.80 -13.94
CA SER A 58 -11.34 -7.19 -13.99
C SER A 58 -10.50 -7.52 -15.23
N LEU A 59 -10.77 -6.88 -16.38
CA LEU A 59 -9.91 -7.03 -17.56
C LEU A 59 -8.59 -6.27 -17.38
N ALA A 60 -8.61 -5.12 -16.72
CA ALA A 60 -7.38 -4.38 -16.38
C ALA A 60 -6.49 -5.21 -15.45
N ASP A 61 -7.06 -5.89 -14.45
CA ASP A 61 -6.31 -6.79 -13.56
C ASP A 61 -5.69 -7.96 -14.33
N GLY A 62 -6.46 -8.58 -15.24
CA GLY A 62 -5.96 -9.63 -16.12
C GLY A 62 -4.80 -9.16 -16.99
N ALA A 63 -4.97 -8.01 -17.67
CA ALA A 63 -3.94 -7.40 -18.50
C ALA A 63 -2.69 -6.98 -17.68
N LEU A 64 -2.87 -6.57 -16.42
CA LEU A 64 -1.76 -6.26 -15.52
C LEU A 64 -0.95 -7.52 -15.19
N GLY A 65 -1.63 -8.65 -15.03
CA GLY A 65 -0.99 -9.97 -14.92
C GLY A 65 -0.21 -10.34 -16.19
N THR A 66 -0.74 -10.06 -17.38
CA THR A 66 -0.03 -10.24 -18.66
C THR A 66 1.22 -9.35 -18.73
N HIS A 67 1.11 -8.08 -18.32
CA HIS A 67 2.23 -7.14 -18.29
C HIS A 67 3.33 -7.60 -17.32
N ALA A 68 2.97 -8.11 -16.14
CA ALA A 68 3.94 -8.66 -15.19
C ALA A 68 4.72 -9.85 -15.78
N VAL A 69 4.04 -10.76 -16.51
CA VAL A 69 4.70 -11.88 -17.21
C VAL A 69 5.69 -11.39 -18.26
N ALA A 70 5.29 -10.41 -19.07
CA ALA A 70 6.16 -9.82 -20.08
C ALA A 70 7.40 -9.17 -19.43
N CYS A 71 7.21 -8.38 -18.36
CA CYS A 71 8.29 -7.75 -17.60
C CYS A 71 9.22 -8.77 -16.97
N ALA A 72 8.72 -9.89 -16.45
CA ALA A 72 9.55 -10.92 -15.85
C ALA A 72 10.46 -11.61 -16.88
N ALA A 73 9.98 -11.80 -18.11
CA ALA A 73 10.76 -12.38 -19.21
C ALA A 73 11.72 -11.37 -19.86
N TRP A 74 11.29 -10.11 -19.97
CA TRP A 74 12.04 -9.00 -20.56
C TRP A 74 12.00 -7.79 -19.64
N PRO A 75 12.84 -7.75 -18.59
CA PRO A 75 12.84 -6.66 -17.63
C PRO A 75 13.08 -5.31 -18.30
N PRO A 76 12.15 -4.34 -18.17
CA PRO A 76 12.37 -2.98 -18.64
C PRO A 76 13.38 -2.24 -17.75
N ASP A 77 13.70 -1.00 -18.10
CA ASP A 77 14.43 -0.12 -17.19
C ASP A 77 13.67 0.02 -15.85
N PRO A 78 14.32 -0.24 -14.69
CA PRO A 78 13.64 -0.21 -13.41
C PRO A 78 13.03 1.15 -13.05
N ASP A 79 13.64 2.26 -13.47
CA ASP A 79 13.13 3.59 -13.18
C ASP A 79 11.82 3.85 -13.94
N ALA A 80 11.79 3.47 -15.22
CA ALA A 80 10.61 3.53 -16.06
C ALA A 80 9.47 2.66 -15.52
N LEU A 81 9.76 1.43 -15.09
CA LEU A 81 8.75 0.54 -14.53
C LEU A 81 8.18 1.08 -13.22
N VAL A 82 9.04 1.59 -12.32
CA VAL A 82 8.59 2.23 -11.07
C VAL A 82 7.72 3.45 -11.36
N ALA A 83 8.12 4.30 -12.31
CA ALA A 83 7.35 5.47 -12.70
C ALA A 83 5.96 5.06 -13.23
N TRP A 84 5.90 4.03 -14.07
CA TRP A 84 4.65 3.53 -14.63
C TRP A 84 3.73 2.92 -13.58
N LEU A 85 4.25 2.08 -12.68
CA LEU A 85 3.44 1.46 -11.59
C LEU A 85 2.85 2.53 -10.66
N LEU A 86 3.67 3.47 -10.20
CA LEU A 86 3.20 4.54 -9.32
C LEU A 86 2.20 5.46 -10.02
N TRP A 87 2.42 5.78 -11.30
CA TRP A 87 1.45 6.54 -12.09
C TRP A 87 0.11 5.79 -12.18
N LEU A 88 0.14 4.50 -12.52
CA LEU A 88 -1.06 3.67 -12.63
C LEU A 88 -1.87 3.65 -11.32
N GLN A 89 -1.20 3.41 -10.19
CA GLN A 89 -1.85 3.35 -8.88
C GLN A 89 -2.42 4.70 -8.41
N LEU A 90 -1.76 5.82 -8.77
CA LEU A 90 -2.17 7.16 -8.38
C LEU A 90 -3.31 7.72 -9.24
N ASP A 91 -3.25 7.51 -10.55
CA ASP A 91 -4.25 8.02 -11.50
C ASP A 91 -5.48 7.10 -11.59
N PHE A 92 -5.32 5.80 -11.32
CA PHE A 92 -6.39 4.79 -11.33
C PHE A 92 -6.48 4.03 -10.00
N PRO A 93 -6.82 4.72 -8.90
CA PRO A 93 -6.77 4.15 -7.56
C PRO A 93 -7.91 3.21 -7.23
N GLU A 94 -8.85 2.96 -8.15
CA GLU A 94 -9.87 1.94 -8.00
C GLU A 94 -9.47 0.60 -8.63
N ALA A 95 -8.83 0.62 -9.80
CA ALA A 95 -8.37 -0.56 -10.52
C ALA A 95 -7.44 -0.16 -11.69
N PRO A 96 -6.46 -1.01 -12.06
CA PRO A 96 -6.20 -2.35 -11.54
C PRO A 96 -5.45 -2.38 -10.20
N GLU A 97 -5.48 -3.52 -9.52
CA GLU A 97 -4.75 -3.73 -8.27
C GLU A 97 -3.30 -4.18 -8.53
N VAL A 98 -2.36 -3.27 -8.30
CA VAL A 98 -0.92 -3.58 -8.39
C VAL A 98 -0.47 -4.39 -7.19
N ARG A 99 0.05 -5.59 -7.46
CA ARG A 99 0.74 -6.45 -6.49
C ARG A 99 2.25 -6.38 -6.72
N LEU A 100 3.02 -5.90 -5.75
CA LEU A 100 4.48 -5.76 -5.87
C LEU A 100 5.16 -7.11 -6.04
N ALA A 101 4.62 -8.17 -5.43
CA ALA A 101 5.18 -9.52 -5.48
C ALA A 101 5.41 -10.03 -6.92
N VAL A 102 4.49 -9.73 -7.85
CA VAL A 102 4.63 -10.19 -9.25
C VAL A 102 5.61 -9.35 -10.07
N TYR A 103 5.92 -8.13 -9.62
CA TYR A 103 6.90 -7.24 -10.26
C TYR A 103 8.29 -7.28 -9.61
N ALA A 104 8.42 -7.86 -8.42
CA ALA A 104 9.67 -7.86 -7.64
C ALA A 104 10.88 -8.37 -8.44
N GLY A 105 10.70 -9.44 -9.23
CA GLY A 105 11.76 -10.00 -10.07
C GLY A 105 12.20 -9.04 -11.19
N ALA A 106 11.24 -8.36 -11.84
CA ALA A 106 11.53 -7.41 -12.92
C ALA A 106 12.12 -6.09 -12.39
N LEU A 107 11.71 -5.66 -11.20
CA LEU A 107 12.23 -4.46 -10.53
C LEU A 107 13.66 -4.67 -10.00
N GLY A 108 13.94 -5.85 -9.47
CA GLY A 108 15.14 -6.14 -8.71
C GLY A 108 15.30 -5.22 -7.49
N GLU A 109 16.43 -5.33 -6.79
CA GLU A 109 16.69 -4.53 -5.58
C GLU A 109 16.68 -3.02 -5.86
N ARG A 110 17.24 -2.61 -7.01
CA ARG A 110 17.28 -1.20 -7.42
C ARG A 110 15.87 -0.64 -7.65
N GLY A 111 15.03 -1.33 -8.41
CA GLY A 111 13.67 -0.89 -8.68
C GLY A 111 12.81 -0.86 -7.42
N LEU A 112 12.94 -1.85 -6.55
CA LEU A 112 12.25 -1.87 -5.26
C LEU A 112 12.69 -0.71 -4.35
N GLY A 113 13.99 -0.39 -4.31
CA GLY A 113 14.51 0.77 -3.60
C GLY A 113 13.94 2.09 -4.12
N LEU A 114 13.92 2.27 -5.44
CA LEU A 114 13.33 3.44 -6.10
C LEU A 114 11.82 3.55 -5.86
N TYR A 115 11.09 2.43 -5.91
CA TYR A 115 9.66 2.39 -5.61
C TYR A 115 9.42 2.85 -4.17
N ARG A 116 10.15 2.29 -3.21
CA ARG A 116 10.07 2.66 -1.79
C ARG A 116 10.37 4.13 -1.58
N GLU A 117 11.49 4.63 -2.11
CA GLU A 117 11.89 6.04 -1.96
C GLU A 117 10.80 6.98 -2.46
N ARG A 118 10.29 6.76 -3.68
CA ARG A 118 9.28 7.62 -4.30
C ARG A 118 7.93 7.53 -3.59
N ALA A 119 7.51 6.32 -3.19
CA ALA A 119 6.27 6.12 -2.44
C ALA A 119 6.32 6.81 -1.07
N VAL A 120 7.38 6.55 -0.30
CA VAL A 120 7.61 7.16 1.02
C VAL A 120 7.68 8.68 0.92
N ALA A 121 8.36 9.24 -0.08
CA ALA A 121 8.45 10.68 -0.27
C ALA A 121 7.07 11.33 -0.52
N LYS A 122 6.26 10.74 -1.41
CA LYS A 122 4.89 11.21 -1.70
C LYS A 122 3.97 11.07 -0.48
N PHE A 123 4.03 9.92 0.19
CA PHE A 123 3.22 9.66 1.38
C PHE A 123 3.61 10.56 2.56
N GLY A 124 4.92 10.76 2.76
CA GLY A 124 5.47 11.63 3.79
C GLY A 124 4.95 13.06 3.69
N ALA A 125 4.73 13.57 2.48
CA ALA A 125 4.16 14.90 2.23
C ALA A 125 2.67 15.04 2.58
N LEU A 126 1.93 13.95 2.82
CA LEU A 126 0.54 14.03 3.25
C LEU A 126 0.45 14.62 4.67
N PRO A 127 -0.53 15.50 4.96
CA PRO A 127 -0.75 15.99 6.31
C PRO A 127 -1.16 14.84 7.23
N VAL A 128 -0.69 14.89 8.47
CA VAL A 128 -1.16 14.02 9.56
C VAL A 128 -2.52 14.53 10.03
N ILE A 129 -3.48 13.63 10.24
CA ILE A 129 -4.75 13.95 10.89
C ILE A 129 -4.52 13.86 12.40
N GLY A 130 -4.54 14.99 13.09
CA GLY A 130 -4.26 15.08 14.52
C GLY A 130 -5.43 14.64 15.39
N PHE A 131 -5.18 14.42 16.68
CA PHE A 131 -6.20 14.01 17.63
C PHE A 131 -7.37 14.99 17.69
N GLY A 132 -8.60 14.49 17.53
CA GLY A 132 -9.82 15.31 17.52
C GLY A 132 -10.10 16.02 16.19
N GLU A 133 -9.22 15.88 15.19
CA GLU A 133 -9.45 16.41 13.84
C GLU A 133 -10.26 15.41 13.01
N THR A 134 -11.12 15.95 12.13
CA THR A 134 -11.75 15.17 11.07
C THR A 134 -10.90 15.28 9.81
N GLY A 135 -10.24 14.19 9.43
CA GLY A 135 -9.46 14.13 8.19
C GLY A 135 -10.33 14.03 6.94
N ARG A 136 -9.85 14.62 5.84
CA ARG A 136 -10.46 14.42 4.51
C ARG A 136 -9.74 13.30 3.77
N TYR A 137 -10.39 12.18 3.58
CA TYR A 137 -9.88 11.09 2.75
C TYR A 137 -10.22 11.35 1.27
N ASP A 138 -9.35 12.05 0.58
CA ASP A 138 -9.46 12.22 -0.88
C ASP A 138 -8.84 11.05 -1.65
N ARG A 139 -9.12 11.02 -2.95
CA ARG A 139 -8.66 9.98 -3.87
C ARG A 139 -7.14 9.77 -3.82
N ALA A 140 -6.36 10.84 -3.72
CA ALA A 140 -4.90 10.78 -3.72
C ALA A 140 -4.37 10.17 -2.41
N ARG A 141 -4.94 10.55 -1.26
CA ARG A 141 -4.63 9.93 0.03
C ARG A 141 -4.95 8.43 0.01
N TRP A 142 -6.12 8.03 -0.49
CA TRP A 142 -6.48 6.61 -0.61
C TRP A 142 -5.49 5.83 -1.47
N ALA A 143 -5.11 6.36 -2.63
CA ALA A 143 -4.14 5.74 -3.53
C ALA A 143 -2.79 5.49 -2.82
N LEU A 144 -2.29 6.52 -2.14
CA LEU A 144 -1.01 6.46 -1.44
C LEU A 144 -1.05 5.54 -0.21
N LEU A 145 -2.19 5.45 0.51
CA LEU A 145 -2.37 4.48 1.59
C LEU A 145 -2.22 3.05 1.05
N ARG A 146 -2.93 2.70 -0.03
CA ARG A 146 -2.84 1.36 -0.63
C ARG A 146 -1.43 1.03 -1.14
N ILE A 147 -0.75 2.02 -1.74
CA ILE A 147 0.65 1.87 -2.18
C ILE A 147 1.56 1.52 -0.99
N MET A 148 1.39 2.22 0.12
CA MET A 148 2.24 2.03 1.31
C MET A 148 1.90 0.76 2.07
N GLU A 149 0.63 0.37 2.13
CA GLU A 149 0.17 -0.90 2.72
C GLU A 149 0.74 -2.09 1.93
N GLU A 150 0.60 -2.11 0.60
CA GLU A 150 1.19 -3.17 -0.25
C GLU A 150 2.71 -3.21 -0.11
N LEU A 151 3.37 -2.04 -0.02
CA LEU A 151 4.82 -1.99 0.19
C LEU A 151 5.22 -2.57 1.55
N ALA A 152 4.54 -2.16 2.62
CA ALA A 152 4.81 -2.61 3.98
C ALA A 152 4.55 -4.12 4.14
N GLU A 153 3.48 -4.64 3.53
CA GLU A 153 3.20 -6.07 3.46
C GLU A 153 4.26 -6.80 2.64
N PHE A 154 4.59 -6.33 1.43
CA PHE A 154 5.58 -6.99 0.59
C PHE A 154 6.97 -7.07 1.25
N THR A 155 7.41 -5.99 1.92
CA THR A 155 8.73 -5.95 2.58
C THR A 155 8.71 -6.43 4.02
N GLN A 156 7.53 -6.75 4.58
CA GLN A 156 7.34 -7.06 6.01
C GLN A 156 7.99 -5.99 6.92
N ASP A 157 7.83 -4.72 6.53
CA ASP A 157 8.54 -3.61 7.15
C ASP A 157 7.66 -2.88 8.16
N VAL A 158 7.98 -3.09 9.43
CA VAL A 158 7.25 -2.52 10.56
C VAL A 158 7.33 -1.00 10.58
N ASP A 159 8.44 -0.38 10.15
CA ASP A 159 8.55 1.07 10.09
C ASP A 159 7.60 1.66 9.04
N LEU A 160 7.40 0.97 7.92
CA LEU A 160 6.40 1.38 6.93
C LEU A 160 4.96 1.24 7.46
N GLN A 161 4.66 0.17 8.21
CA GLN A 161 3.35 0.02 8.86
C GLN A 161 3.09 1.14 9.87
N VAL A 162 4.10 1.47 10.68
CA VAL A 162 4.03 2.60 11.63
C VAL A 162 3.82 3.91 10.87
N LEU A 163 4.59 4.17 9.81
CA LEU A 163 4.44 5.39 9.00
C LEU A 163 3.02 5.55 8.44
N VAL A 164 2.39 4.45 8.00
CA VAL A 164 1.00 4.45 7.53
C VAL A 164 0.04 4.85 8.64
N LEU A 165 0.14 4.18 9.79
CA LEU A 165 -0.72 4.45 10.95
C LEU A 165 -0.52 5.87 11.50
N GLU A 166 0.69 6.42 11.43
CA GLU A 166 0.99 7.79 11.85
C GLU A 166 0.24 8.87 11.07
N LYS A 167 -0.27 8.58 9.87
CA LYS A 167 -1.02 9.57 9.08
C LYS A 167 -2.42 9.85 9.60
N ASP A 168 -2.98 8.96 10.41
CA ASP A 168 -4.23 9.20 11.11
C ASP A 168 -4.07 8.92 12.61
N LEU A 169 -3.97 10.01 13.38
CA LEU A 169 -3.94 9.98 14.84
C LEU A 169 -5.18 10.65 15.43
N SER A 170 -6.30 10.65 14.69
CA SER A 170 -7.54 11.34 15.05
C SER A 170 -8.21 10.85 16.33
N SER A 171 -7.83 9.65 16.80
CA SER A 171 -8.41 9.03 17.99
C SER A 171 -7.35 8.29 18.80
N GLY A 172 -7.63 8.08 20.09
CA GLY A 172 -6.76 7.25 20.95
C GLY A 172 -6.59 5.82 20.45
N TRP A 173 -7.54 5.29 19.68
CA TRP A 173 -7.44 3.96 19.08
C TRP A 173 -6.32 3.87 18.05
N HIS A 174 -6.03 4.94 17.32
CA HIS A 174 -4.93 4.96 16.35
C HIS A 174 -3.57 4.90 17.04
N TYR A 175 -3.38 5.61 18.16
CA TYR A 175 -2.17 5.44 18.99
C TYR A 175 -2.02 4.01 19.51
N LEU A 176 -3.13 3.39 19.92
CA LEU A 176 -3.12 1.99 20.35
C LEU A 176 -2.72 1.06 19.21
N GLN A 177 -3.22 1.26 18.00
CA GLN A 177 -2.85 0.46 16.84
C GLN A 177 -1.34 0.53 16.56
N VAL A 178 -0.75 1.73 16.61
CA VAL A 178 0.71 1.87 16.44
C VAL A 178 1.47 1.10 17.52
N ALA A 179 1.07 1.28 18.79
CA ALA A 179 1.70 0.58 19.91
C ALA A 179 1.57 -0.96 19.79
N THR A 180 0.43 -1.47 19.33
CA THR A 180 0.21 -2.90 19.09
C THR A 180 1.14 -3.43 18.00
N VAL A 181 1.24 -2.76 16.85
CA VAL A 181 2.15 -3.18 15.77
C VAL A 181 3.60 -3.25 16.26
N LEU A 182 4.03 -2.27 17.05
CA LEU A 182 5.37 -2.27 17.64
C LEU A 182 5.57 -3.38 18.68
N GLN A 183 4.55 -3.64 19.53
CA GLN A 183 4.57 -4.74 20.48
C GLN A 183 4.69 -6.10 19.77
N GLU A 184 3.89 -6.34 18.74
CA GLU A 184 3.90 -7.57 17.95
C GLU A 184 5.24 -7.77 17.22
N ALA A 185 5.88 -6.68 16.79
CA ALA A 185 7.23 -6.67 16.25
C ALA A 185 8.34 -6.83 17.31
N GLY A 186 7.99 -6.94 18.59
CA GLY A 186 8.94 -7.05 19.70
C GLY A 186 9.62 -5.74 20.12
N ARG A 187 9.27 -4.61 19.51
CA ARG A 187 9.83 -3.26 19.76
C ARG A 187 9.21 -2.61 20.99
N SER A 188 9.54 -3.18 22.14
CA SER A 188 8.95 -2.89 23.44
C SER A 188 9.02 -1.42 23.85
N GLU A 189 10.20 -0.81 23.74
CA GLU A 189 10.43 0.58 24.15
C GLU A 189 9.63 1.55 23.27
N ASP A 190 9.60 1.32 21.96
CA ASP A 190 8.84 2.14 21.01
C ASP A 190 7.33 2.01 21.24
N ALA A 191 6.85 0.80 21.55
CA ALA A 191 5.45 0.57 21.92
C ALA A 191 5.06 1.36 23.17
N ILE A 192 5.93 1.38 24.19
CA ILE A 192 5.74 2.16 25.42
C ILE A 192 5.73 3.67 25.12
N GLU A 193 6.62 4.16 24.27
CA GLU A 193 6.62 5.56 23.84
C GLU A 193 5.27 5.94 23.22
N TRP A 194 4.76 5.10 22.32
CA TRP A 194 3.46 5.30 21.68
C TRP A 194 2.28 5.23 22.64
N VAL A 195 2.35 4.38 23.67
CA VAL A 195 1.38 4.37 24.78
C VAL A 195 1.34 5.74 25.46
N HIS A 196 2.49 6.29 25.84
CA HIS A 196 2.56 7.58 26.50
C HIS A 196 2.07 8.72 25.61
N ARG A 197 2.42 8.72 24.32
CA ARG A 197 1.90 9.67 23.34
C ARG A 197 0.37 9.63 23.26
N GLY A 198 -0.22 8.43 23.21
CA GLY A 198 -1.67 8.25 23.18
C GLY A 198 -2.38 8.70 24.46
N LEU A 199 -1.80 8.39 25.63
CA LEU A 199 -2.33 8.84 26.92
C LEU A 199 -2.29 10.35 27.06
N ALA A 200 -1.20 10.98 26.63
CA ALA A 200 -1.05 12.43 26.63
C ALA A 200 -2.08 13.09 25.69
N ALA A 201 -2.22 12.59 24.46
CA ALA A 201 -3.16 13.13 23.48
C ALA A 201 -4.62 13.00 23.93
N THR A 202 -4.99 11.86 24.52
CA THR A 202 -6.37 11.59 24.93
C THR A 202 -6.75 12.22 26.27
N GLY A 203 -5.77 12.61 27.09
CA GLY A 203 -5.98 13.05 28.46
C GLY A 203 -6.72 12.00 29.30
N GLY A 204 -6.41 10.72 29.08
CA GLY A 204 -7.02 9.59 29.80
C GLY A 204 -8.41 9.17 29.33
N ARG A 205 -8.90 9.65 28.18
CA ARG A 205 -10.21 9.26 27.60
C ARG A 205 -10.09 8.23 26.47
N GLY A 206 -11.22 7.62 26.10
CA GLY A 206 -11.28 6.70 24.96
C GLY A 206 -10.43 5.44 25.19
N ALA A 207 -9.43 5.21 24.34
CA ALA A 207 -8.58 4.02 24.37
C ALA A 207 -7.59 3.96 25.56
N ALA A 208 -7.61 4.94 26.47
CA ALA A 208 -6.64 5.05 27.58
C ALA A 208 -6.47 3.78 28.41
N ALA A 209 -7.55 3.10 28.78
CA ALA A 209 -7.45 1.85 29.55
C ALA A 209 -6.66 0.76 28.79
N ARG A 210 -6.88 0.64 27.47
CA ARG A 210 -6.15 -0.33 26.63
C ARG A 210 -4.69 0.06 26.41
N LEU A 211 -4.41 1.36 26.30
CA LEU A 211 -3.04 1.87 26.24
C LEU A 211 -2.28 1.56 27.54
N VAL A 212 -2.91 1.76 28.70
CA VAL A 212 -2.34 1.40 30.01
C VAL A 212 -2.09 -0.10 30.13
N ASP A 213 -3.04 -0.93 29.69
CA ASP A 213 -2.86 -2.38 29.72
C ASP A 213 -1.69 -2.83 28.85
N LEU A 214 -1.59 -2.31 27.62
CA LEU A 214 -0.48 -2.59 26.72
C LEU A 214 0.86 -2.14 27.32
N GLY A 215 0.94 -0.88 27.77
CA GLY A 215 2.17 -0.35 28.36
C GLY A 215 2.61 -1.09 29.62
N ALA A 216 1.68 -1.45 30.50
CA ALA A 216 1.99 -2.24 31.70
C ALA A 216 2.50 -3.63 31.34
N ALA A 217 1.93 -4.28 30.31
CA ALA A 217 2.41 -5.57 29.82
C ALA A 217 3.84 -5.46 29.26
N GLU A 218 4.14 -4.41 28.47
CA GLU A 218 5.48 -4.19 27.93
C GLU A 218 6.51 -3.86 29.02
N TYR A 219 6.17 -3.04 30.01
CA TYR A 219 7.03 -2.81 31.16
C TYR A 219 7.35 -4.10 31.92
N VAL A 220 6.37 -4.97 32.15
CA VAL A 220 6.61 -6.29 32.76
C VAL A 220 7.52 -7.15 31.87
N ARG A 221 7.30 -7.15 30.55
CA ARG A 221 8.15 -7.88 29.58
C ARG A 221 9.61 -7.44 29.64
N LEU A 222 9.86 -6.16 29.88
CA LEU A 222 11.20 -5.57 30.07
C LEU A 222 11.78 -5.74 31.48
N GLY A 223 11.08 -6.41 32.40
CA GLY A 223 11.53 -6.57 33.79
C GLY A 223 11.41 -5.29 34.63
N ARG A 224 10.49 -4.39 34.27
CA ARG A 224 10.22 -3.09 34.90
C ARG A 224 8.82 -3.04 35.57
N PRO A 225 8.51 -3.94 36.52
CA PRO A 225 7.16 -4.02 37.10
C PRO A 225 6.78 -2.81 37.97
N ALA A 226 7.76 -2.05 38.48
CA ALA A 226 7.49 -0.85 39.27
C ALA A 226 6.87 0.23 38.38
N GLU A 227 7.43 0.44 37.19
CA GLU A 227 6.95 1.36 36.17
C GLU A 227 5.57 0.94 35.64
N ALA A 228 5.33 -0.37 35.46
CA ALA A 228 3.99 -0.87 35.14
C ALA A 228 2.95 -0.48 36.20
N ALA A 229 3.31 -0.59 37.49
CA ALA A 229 2.42 -0.22 38.59
C ALA A 229 2.23 1.30 38.70
N GLU A 230 3.26 2.09 38.42
CA GLU A 230 3.18 3.55 38.34
C GLU A 230 2.26 4.01 37.22
N LEU A 231 2.40 3.43 36.01
CA LEU A 231 1.54 3.73 34.87
C LEU A 231 0.06 3.53 35.22
N ARG A 232 -0.29 2.37 35.80
CA ARG A 232 -1.67 2.07 36.21
C ARG A 232 -2.22 3.08 37.23
N ARG A 233 -1.44 3.44 38.25
CA ARG A 233 -1.85 4.40 39.28
C ARG A 233 -2.06 5.81 38.73
N ALA A 234 -1.23 6.24 37.77
CA ALA A 234 -1.31 7.57 37.20
C ALA A 234 -2.57 7.79 36.34
N THR A 235 -3.17 6.71 35.84
CA THR A 235 -4.33 6.73 34.95
C THR A 235 -5.65 6.33 35.60
N ASP A 236 -5.63 5.95 36.88
CA ASP A 236 -6.85 5.67 37.64
C ASP A 236 -7.63 6.97 37.89
N PRO A 237 -8.91 7.08 37.48
CA PRO A 237 -9.71 8.29 37.65
C PRO A 237 -10.12 8.58 39.11
N VAL A 238 -9.67 7.77 40.06
CA VAL A 238 -9.95 7.95 41.50
C VAL A 238 -8.82 8.78 42.14
N ARG A 239 -8.76 10.06 41.79
CA ARG A 239 -8.22 11.14 42.64
C ARG A 239 -8.88 12.47 42.32
#